data_AF-A0A377VZR0-F1
#
_entry.id   AF-A0A377VZR0-F1
#
_cell.length_a   1.000
_cell.length_b   1.000
_cell.length_c   1.000
_cell.angle_alpha   90.00
_cell.angle_beta   90.00
_cell.angle_gamma   90.00
#
_symmetry.space_group_name_H-M   'P 1'
#
loop_
_entity.id
_entity.type
_entity.pdbx_description
1 polymer ?
#
loop_
_entity_poly.entity_id
_entity_poly.type
_entity_poly.pdbx_seq_one_letter_code
_entity_poly.pdbx_strand_id
1 'polypeptide(L)'
;MGPNGAGKSTLLTRMAGLSDGPGTVHFNGRLLDEWPARELARRRGYLCQHQTPPFAMPVWHYLALHMQQQGDRRPSERYRGQAWSGQ
;
A
#
# COMPACT_ATOMS: atom_id res chain seq x y z
N MET A 1 13.41 19.18 3.55
CA MET A 1 12.16 19.49 2.80
C MET A 1 12.55 19.92 1.39
N GLY A 2 12.33 19.11 0.36
CA GLY A 2 12.62 19.55 -1.01
C GLY A 2 11.66 20.69 -1.43
N PRO A 3 12.07 21.62 -2.31
CA PRO A 3 11.24 22.76 -2.71
C PRO A 3 9.90 22.31 -3.34
N ASN A 4 8.88 23.16 -3.24
CA ASN A 4 7.62 22.95 -3.96
C ASN A 4 7.93 22.88 -5.46
N GLY A 5 7.40 21.86 -6.15
CA GLY A 5 7.71 21.62 -7.57
C GLY A 5 8.88 20.67 -7.86
N ALA A 6 9.63 20.18 -6.84
CA ALA A 6 10.70 19.19 -7.05
C ALA A 6 10.22 17.78 -7.46
N GLY A 7 8.96 17.60 -7.82
CA GLY A 7 8.42 16.31 -8.27
C GLY A 7 8.16 15.26 -7.18
N LYS A 8 8.29 15.60 -5.88
CA LYS A 8 8.03 14.67 -4.77
C LYS A 8 6.65 14.01 -4.83
N SER A 9 5.61 14.80 -5.08
CA SER A 9 4.25 14.26 -5.23
C SER A 9 4.15 13.36 -6.46
N THR A 10 4.75 13.76 -7.59
CA THR A 10 4.80 12.94 -8.82
C THR A 10 5.51 11.60 -8.58
N LEU A 11 6.62 11.61 -7.86
CA LEU A 11 7.35 10.40 -7.49
C LEU A 11 6.50 9.48 -6.61
N LEU A 12 5.87 10.03 -5.57
CA LEU A 12 5.00 9.26 -4.69
C LEU A 12 3.78 8.69 -5.43
N THR A 13 3.18 9.45 -6.35
CA THR A 13 2.07 8.98 -7.19
C THR A 13 2.52 7.84 -8.12
N ARG A 14 3.73 7.93 -8.72
CA ARG A 14 4.32 6.82 -9.50
C ARG A 14 4.60 5.60 -8.64
N MET A 15 5.23 5.75 -7.48
CA MET A 15 5.49 4.63 -6.57
C MET A 15 4.20 4.01 -6.03
N ALA A 16 3.15 4.82 -5.88
CA ALA A 16 1.81 4.38 -5.57
C ALA A 16 1.06 3.84 -6.80
N GLY A 17 1.69 3.67 -7.96
CA GLY A 17 1.07 3.07 -9.17
C GLY A 17 -0.24 3.76 -9.56
N LEU A 18 -0.33 5.07 -9.35
CA LEU A 18 -1.49 5.90 -9.70
C LEU A 18 -1.24 6.72 -10.97
N SER A 19 -0.04 6.64 -11.56
CA SER A 19 0.33 7.34 -12.79
C SER A 19 1.43 6.60 -13.55
N ASP A 20 1.32 6.60 -14.88
CA ASP A 20 2.27 5.95 -15.79
C ASP A 20 3.36 6.90 -16.33
N GLY A 21 4.33 6.32 -17.05
CA GLY A 21 5.32 7.01 -17.88
C GLY A 21 6.73 6.45 -17.72
N PRO A 22 7.77 7.14 -18.21
CA PRO A 22 9.07 6.54 -18.45
C PRO A 22 9.77 6.10 -17.17
N GLY A 23 10.55 5.01 -17.29
CA GLY A 23 11.27 4.38 -16.19
C GLY A 23 10.53 3.16 -15.63
N THR A 24 11.20 2.44 -14.74
CA THR A 24 10.64 1.26 -14.07
C THR A 24 10.60 1.48 -12.57
N VAL A 25 9.53 1.02 -11.93
CA VAL A 25 9.41 1.01 -10.47
C VAL A 25 9.35 -0.44 -10.01
N HIS A 26 10.24 -0.81 -9.10
CA HIS A 26 10.20 -2.13 -8.46
C HIS A 26 9.62 -1.98 -7.05
N PHE A 27 8.60 -2.77 -6.75
CA PHE A 27 7.99 -2.87 -5.42
C PHE A 27 8.12 -4.29 -4.91
N ASN A 28 8.82 -4.47 -3.78
CA ASN A 28 9.17 -5.78 -3.22
C ASN A 28 9.84 -6.72 -4.24
N GLY A 29 10.78 -6.20 -5.03
CA GLY A 29 11.54 -6.98 -6.01
C GLY A 29 10.80 -7.31 -7.32
N ARG A 30 9.52 -6.95 -7.44
CA ARG A 30 8.70 -7.15 -8.65
C ARG A 30 8.37 -5.81 -9.31
N LEU A 31 8.28 -5.78 -10.64
CA LEU A 31 7.83 -4.59 -11.38
C LEU A 31 6.44 -4.16 -10.92
N LEU A 32 6.24 -2.87 -10.68
CA LEU A 32 5.01 -2.30 -10.15
C LEU A 32 3.81 -2.62 -11.05
N ASP A 33 4.00 -2.58 -12.36
CA ASP A 33 2.95 -2.78 -13.38
C ASP A 33 2.48 -4.23 -13.48
N GLU A 34 3.26 -5.18 -12.95
CA GLU A 34 2.88 -6.59 -12.92
C GLU A 34 1.98 -6.95 -11.73
N TRP A 35 1.81 -6.04 -10.76
CA TRP A 35 1.00 -6.29 -9.59
C TRP A 35 -0.49 -6.13 -9.92
N PRO A 36 -1.34 -7.12 -9.59
CA PRO A 36 -2.78 -6.90 -9.59
C PRO A 36 -3.16 -5.80 -8.60
N ALA A 37 -4.03 -4.87 -9.01
CA ALA A 37 -4.40 -3.70 -8.21
C ALA A 37 -4.84 -4.04 -6.77
N ARG A 38 -5.60 -5.14 -6.61
CA ARG A 38 -6.07 -5.62 -5.29
C ARG A 38 -4.93 -6.07 -4.39
N GLU A 39 -3.95 -6.80 -4.93
CA GLU A 39 -2.80 -7.26 -4.13
C GLU A 39 -1.89 -6.11 -3.75
N LEU A 40 -1.72 -5.16 -4.67
CA LEU A 40 -0.91 -3.97 -4.47
C LEU A 40 -1.51 -3.07 -3.38
N ALA A 41 -2.82 -2.85 -3.41
CA ALA A 41 -3.56 -2.09 -2.39
C ALA A 41 -3.46 -2.70 -0.99
N ARG A 42 -3.35 -4.03 -0.86
CA ARG A 42 -3.14 -4.70 0.45
C ARG A 42 -1.73 -4.48 1.02
N ARG A 43 -0.76 -4.10 0.18
CA ARG A 43 0.65 -3.96 0.55
C ARG A 43 1.12 -2.52 0.68
N ARG A 44 0.33 -1.54 0.22
CA ARG A 44 0.66 -0.11 0.28
C ARG A 44 -0.48 0.70 0.88
N GLY A 45 -0.13 1.70 1.68
CA GLY A 45 -1.01 2.80 2.02
C GLY A 45 -0.71 4.00 1.12
N TYR A 46 -1.73 4.72 0.68
CA TYR A 46 -1.58 6.00 -0.01
C TYR A 46 -2.34 7.08 0.75
N LEU A 47 -1.63 8.15 1.13
CA LEU A 47 -2.21 9.31 1.77
C LEU A 47 -2.24 10.47 0.76
N CYS A 48 -3.44 10.82 0.30
CA CYS A 48 -3.62 11.94 -0.63
C CYS A 48 -3.20 13.26 0.03
N GLN A 49 -2.54 14.13 -0.73
CA GLN A 49 -2.13 15.46 -0.29
C GLN A 49 -3.33 16.36 0.04
N HIS A 50 -4.43 16.20 -0.68
CA HIS A 50 -5.71 16.82 -0.38
C HIS A 50 -6.78 15.74 -0.35
N GLN A 51 -7.49 15.67 0.77
CA GLN A 51 -8.63 14.80 0.97
C GLN A 51 -9.71 15.68 1.57
N THR A 52 -10.76 15.95 0.80
CA THR A 52 -11.89 16.73 1.29
C THR A 52 -12.73 15.81 2.17
N PRO A 53 -12.78 16.01 3.49
CA PRO A 53 -13.61 15.19 4.34
C PRO A 53 -15.08 15.41 3.96
N PRO A 54 -15.91 14.36 3.92
CA PRO A 54 -17.34 14.54 3.70
C PRO A 54 -17.93 15.38 4.84
N PHE A 55 -18.80 16.32 4.46
CA PHE A 55 -19.42 17.27 5.39
C PHE A 55 -20.19 16.52 6.49
N ALA A 56 -20.02 16.96 7.74
CA ALA A 56 -20.73 16.46 8.93
C ALA A 56 -20.53 14.97 9.29
N MET A 57 -19.42 14.33 8.88
CA MET A 57 -19.10 12.98 9.34
C MET A 57 -18.28 12.99 10.64
N PRO A 58 -18.73 12.30 11.71
CA PRO A 58 -17.93 12.13 12.92
C PRO A 58 -16.60 11.42 12.64
N VAL A 59 -15.53 11.83 13.33
CA VAL A 59 -14.17 11.28 13.14
C VAL A 59 -14.13 9.76 13.32
N TRP A 60 -14.84 9.22 14.32
CA TRP A 60 -14.89 7.78 14.56
C TRP A 60 -15.50 7.01 13.38
N HIS A 61 -16.49 7.59 12.70
CA HIS A 61 -17.12 7.00 11.52
C HIS A 61 -16.12 7.00 10.35
N TYR A 62 -15.39 8.10 10.15
CA TYR A 62 -14.32 8.18 9.15
C TYR A 62 -13.23 7.13 9.37
N LEU A 63 -12.79 6.95 10.62
CA LEU A 63 -11.79 5.93 10.96
C LEU A 63 -12.31 4.51 10.70
N ALA A 64 -13.56 4.21 11.07
CA ALA A 64 -14.16 2.90 10.86
C ALA A 64 -14.15 2.45 9.39
N LEU A 65 -14.40 3.37 8.44
CA LEU A 65 -14.37 3.10 7.00
C LEU A 65 -12.99 2.60 6.51
N HIS A 66 -11.91 3.06 7.14
CA HIS A 66 -10.54 2.75 6.73
C HIS A 66 -9.93 1.59 7.54
N MET A 67 -10.50 1.24 8.69
CA MET A 67 -10.07 0.08 9.50
C MET A 67 -10.56 -1.25 8.93
N GLN A 68 -11.71 -1.27 8.24
CA GLN A 68 -12.35 -2.51 7.75
C GLN A 68 -11.57 -3.23 6.63
N GLN A 69 -10.57 -2.57 6.03
CA GLN A 69 -9.69 -3.16 5.01
C GLN A 69 -8.54 -4.00 5.60
N GLN A 70 -8.32 -3.98 6.92
CA GLN A 70 -7.23 -4.72 7.57
C GLN A 70 -7.56 -6.21 7.83
N GLY A 71 -8.80 -6.63 7.59
CA GLY A 71 -9.30 -7.96 7.96
C GLY A 71 -9.38 -8.97 6.81
N ASP A 72 -8.26 -9.36 6.23
CA ASP A 72 -8.16 -10.63 5.47
C ASP A 72 -6.71 -11.15 5.46
N ARG A 73 -6.08 -11.15 6.64
CA ARG A 73 -4.93 -12.02 6.90
C ARG A 73 -5.45 -13.43 7.15
N ARG A 74 -5.54 -14.24 6.10
CA ARG A 74 -5.46 -15.70 6.34
C ARG A 74 -4.08 -15.97 6.93
N PRO A 75 -3.97 -16.57 8.12
CA PRO A 75 -2.68 -17.05 8.59
C PRO A 75 -2.22 -18.08 7.55
N SER A 76 -1.11 -17.80 6.87
CA SER A 76 -0.50 -18.80 5.99
C SER A 76 0.07 -19.90 6.87
N GLU A 77 -0.74 -20.93 7.08
CA GLU A 77 -0.33 -22.24 7.55
C GLU A 77 0.65 -22.83 6.53
N ARG A 78 1.93 -22.48 6.65
CA ARG A 78 3.04 -23.08 5.92
C ARG A 78 4.37 -22.79 6.60
N TYR A 79 4.58 -23.47 7.73
CA TYR A 79 5.86 -24.09 8.07
C TYR A 79 5.55 -25.40 8.81
N ARG A 80 4.98 -26.37 8.07
CA ARG A 80 5.05 -27.77 8.45
C ARG A 80 6.29 -28.35 7.78
N GLY A 81 7.27 -28.71 8.59
CA GLY A 81 8.40 -29.56 8.22
C GLY A 81 9.74 -28.84 8.20
N GLN A 82 10.54 -29.04 9.25
CA GLN A 82 11.64 -30.01 9.20
C GLN A 82 12.48 -30.02 10.50
N ALA A 83 12.65 -31.23 11.02
CA ALA A 83 13.79 -31.78 11.76
C ALA A 83 14.56 -30.88 12.75
N TRP A 84 14.43 -31.20 14.03
CA TRP A 84 15.58 -31.22 14.95
C TRP A 84 15.67 -32.62 15.57
N SER A 85 16.51 -33.46 14.97
CA SER A 85 17.13 -34.62 15.63
C SER A 85 18.37 -34.09 16.33
N GLY A 86 18.47 -34.28 17.65
CA GLY A 86 19.65 -33.84 18.38
C GLY A 86 19.51 -34.02 19.88
N GLN A 87 19.83 -35.24 20.31
CA GLN A 87 20.37 -35.62 21.62
C GLN A 87 19.40 -35.95 22.75
#